data_AF-A0A0L7AYQ8-F1
#
_entry.id   AF-A0A0L7AYQ8-F1
#
_cell.length_a   1.000
_cell.length_b   1.000
_cell.length_c   1.000
_cell.angle_alpha   90.00
_cell.angle_beta   90.00
_cell.angle_gamma   90.00
#
_symmetry.space_group_name_H-M   'P 1'
#
loop_
_entity.id
_entity.type
_entity.pdbx_description
1 polymer ?
#
loop_
_entity_poly.entity_id
_entity_poly.type
_entity_poly.pdbx_seq_one_letter_code
_entity_poly.pdbx_strand_id
1 'polypeptide(L)' 'MRTVQRAQDLPIAIVEEIAFENGWITRGQLMESAERYGKSPYGQHLKGLADGEIMLVPNQKN' A
#
# COMPACT_ATOMS: atom_id res chain seq x y z
N MET A 1 7.89 24.13 15.09
CA MET A 1 8.38 23.26 14.02
C MET A 1 7.79 21.87 14.26
N ARG A 2 6.80 21.42 13.48
CA ARG A 2 6.15 20.11 13.68
C ARG A 2 7.12 19.02 13.23
N THR A 3 7.62 18.25 14.19
CA THR A 3 8.46 17.08 13.99
C THR A 3 7.67 16.01 13.25
N VAL A 4 7.80 15.93 11.93
CA VAL A 4 7.44 14.73 11.17
C VAL A 4 8.64 13.80 11.23
N GLN A 5 8.81 13.17 12.40
CA GLN A 5 9.86 12.18 12.62
C GLN A 5 9.44 10.86 12.00
N ARG A 6 10.24 10.43 11.02
CA ARG A 6 10.71 9.05 10.86
C ARG A 6 9.61 7.97 10.97
N ALA A 7 8.78 7.90 9.95
CA ALA A 7 8.04 6.68 9.66
C ALA A 7 8.21 6.22 8.20
N GLN A 8 9.04 6.88 7.38
CA GLN A 8 8.73 7.11 5.96
C GLN A 8 8.82 5.91 4.97
N ASP A 9 9.14 4.69 5.40
CA ASP A 9 9.28 3.56 4.46
C ASP A 9 8.11 2.56 4.48
N LEU A 10 7.42 2.37 5.61
CA LEU A 10 6.36 1.35 5.77
C LEU A 10 4.89 1.85 5.84
N PRO A 11 4.54 3.05 6.35
CA PRO A 11 3.17 3.47 6.58
C PRO A 11 2.44 3.79 5.28
N ILE A 12 3.18 4.08 4.20
CA ILE A 12 2.57 4.31 2.91
C ILE A 12 1.88 3.02 2.43
N ALA A 13 2.48 1.84 2.65
CA ALA A 13 1.98 0.54 2.16
C ALA A 13 0.66 0.24 2.85
N ILE A 14 0.70 0.35 4.18
CA ILE A 14 -0.44 0.17 5.05
C ILE A 14 -1.56 1.15 4.67
N VAL A 15 -1.26 2.40 4.32
CA VAL A 15 -2.30 3.37 3.91
C VAL A 15 -2.91 3.02 2.56
N GLU A 16 -2.12 2.62 1.57
CA GLU A 16 -2.63 2.21 0.25
C GLU A 16 -3.40 0.88 0.32
N GLU A 17 -2.94 -0.06 1.13
CA GLU A 17 -3.63 -1.32 1.45
C GLU A 17 -4.98 -1.04 2.11
N ILE A 18 -5.01 -0.22 3.17
CA ILE A 18 -6.26 0.16 3.85
C ILE A 18 -7.17 0.91 2.87
N ALA A 19 -6.64 1.82 2.07
CA ALA A 19 -7.43 2.56 1.10
C ALA A 19 -8.01 1.64 0.01
N PHE A 20 -7.27 0.62 -0.43
CA PHE A 20 -7.77 -0.36 -1.40
C PHE A 20 -8.81 -1.29 -0.77
N GLU A 21 -8.58 -1.77 0.46
CA GLU A 21 -9.52 -2.58 1.23
C GLU A 21 -10.84 -1.84 1.51
N ASN A 22 -10.76 -0.56 1.86
CA ASN A 22 -11.92 0.29 2.08
C ASN A 22 -12.55 0.83 0.78
N GLY A 23 -11.97 0.52 -0.39
CA GLY A 23 -12.44 1.00 -1.69
C GLY A 23 -12.27 2.51 -1.91
N TRP A 24 -11.42 3.19 -1.15
CA TRP A 24 -11.08 4.61 -1.32
C TRP A 24 -10.20 4.84 -2.56
N ILE A 25 -9.34 3.88 -2.88
CA ILE A 25 -8.56 3.87 -4.12
C ILE A 25 -8.93 2.66 -4.96
N THR A 26 -8.83 2.80 -6.28
CA THR A 26 -9.07 1.70 -7.21
C THR A 26 -7.78 0.95 -7.49
N ARG A 27 -7.91 -0.28 -8.01
CA ARG A 27 -6.77 -1.08 -8.49
C ARG A 27 -5.83 -0.29 -9.41
N GLY A 28 -6.38 0.56 -10.28
CA GLY A 28 -5.58 1.40 -11.18
C GLY A 28 -4.71 2.42 -10.44
N GLN A 29 -5.25 3.06 -9.39
CA GLN A 29 -4.49 4.00 -8.56
C GLN A 29 -3.42 3.27 -7.73
N LEU A 30 -3.75 2.10 -7.18
CA LEU A 30 -2.79 1.24 -6.48
C LEU A 30 -1.62 0.83 -7.40
N MET A 31 -1.91 0.50 -8.66
CA MET A 31 -0.90 0.15 -9.67
C MET A 31 -0.05 1.36 -10.07
N GLU A 32 -0.64 2.55 -10.22
CA GLU A 32 0.10 3.78 -10.54
C GLU A 32 1.09 4.13 -9.42
N SER A 33 0.67 3.98 -8.16
CA SER A 33 1.57 4.08 -7.02
C SER A 33 2.67 3.02 -7.11
N ALA A 34 2.33 1.75 -7.34
CA ALA A 34 3.29 0.66 -7.50
C ALA A 34 4.36 0.99 -8.56
N GLU A 35 3.94 1.53 -9.70
CA GLU A 35 4.84 1.98 -10.77
C GLU A 35 5.70 3.18 -10.36
N ARG A 36 5.15 4.14 -9.61
CA ARG A 36 5.90 5.28 -9.04
C ARG A 36 7.01 4.82 -8.10
N TYR A 37 6.76 3.76 -7.31
CA TYR A 37 7.77 3.14 -6.46
C TYR A 37 8.70 2.17 -7.20
N GLY A 38 8.34 1.79 -8.43
CA GLY A 38 9.17 1.03 -9.37
C GLY A 38 9.60 -0.33 -8.81
N LYS A 39 10.93 -0.56 -8.77
CA LYS A 39 11.55 -1.80 -8.27
C LYS A 39 11.78 -1.80 -6.76
N SER A 40 11.27 -0.80 -6.04
CA SER A 40 11.30 -0.85 -4.58
C SER A 40 10.53 -2.09 -4.09
N PRO A 41 10.96 -2.75 -3.00
CA PRO A 41 10.18 -3.80 -2.35
C PRO A 41 8.72 -3.38 -2.12
N TYR A 42 8.52 -2.08 -1.91
CA TYR A 42 7.24 -1.41 -1.78
C TYR A 42 6.36 -1.50 -3.03
N GLY A 43 6.88 -1.09 -4.19
CA GLY A 43 6.15 -1.14 -5.46
C GLY A 43 5.86 -2.59 -5.87
N GLN A 44 6.78 -3.50 -5.55
CA GLN A 44 6.58 -4.92 -5.79
C GLN A 44 5.44 -5.49 -4.90
N HIS A 45 5.29 -5.00 -3.67
CA HIS A 45 4.19 -5.37 -2.78
C HIS A 45 2.85 -4.85 -3.28
N LEU A 46 2.75 -3.55 -3.61
CA LEU A 46 1.53 -2.96 -4.16
C LEU A 46 1.11 -3.61 -5.48
N LYS A 47 2.08 -3.99 -6.32
CA LYS A 47 1.81 -4.69 -7.58
C LYS A 47 1.22 -6.07 -7.32
N GLY A 48 1.76 -6.83 -6.37
CA GLY A 48 1.20 -8.13 -5.99
C GLY A 48 -0.20 -8.02 -5.35
N LEU A 49 -0.47 -6.94 -4.62
CA LEU A 49 -1.81 -6.63 -4.10
C LEU A 49 -2.79 -6.26 -5.22
N ALA A 50 -2.37 -5.45 -6.18
CA ALA A 50 -3.15 -5.11 -7.35
C ALA A 50 -3.42 -6.34 -8.24
N ASP A 51 -2.45 -7.24 -8.39
CA ASP A 51 -2.59 -8.47 -9.19
C ASP A 51 -3.43 -9.54 -8.48
N GLY A 52 -3.59 -9.42 -7.16
CA GLY A 52 -4.27 -10.43 -6.34
C GLY A 52 -3.39 -11.62 -5.96
N GLU A 53 -2.09 -11.56 -6.26
CA GLU A 53 -1.09 -12.54 -5.78
C GLU A 53 -0.89 -12.43 -4.26
N ILE A 54 -1.06 -11.23 -3.70
CA ILE A 54 -0.92 -10.98 -2.26
C ILE A 54 -2.31 -10.87 -1.66
N MET A 55 -2.68 -11.88 -0.87
CA MET A 55 -3.91 -11.86 -0.10
C MET A 55 -3.64 -11.09 1.20
N LEU A 56 -4.24 -9.91 1.33
CA LEU A 56 -4.29 -9.20 2.62
C LEU A 56 -5.00 -10.13 3.61
N VAL A 57 -4.27 -10.65 4.58
CA VAL A 57 -4.91 -11.29 5.75
C VAL A 57 -5.57 -10.16 6.52
N PRO A 58 -6.91 -10.07 6.55
CA PRO A 58 -7.56 -9.05 7.36
C PRO A 58 -7.14 -9.33 8.79
N ASN A 59 -6.48 -8.37 9.41
CA ASN A 59 -6.20 -8.43 10.84
C ASN A 59 -7.56 -8.34 11.53
N GLN A 60 -8.14 -9.51 11.82
CA GLN A 60 -9.36 -9.71 12.58
C GLN A 60 -9.17 -9.08 13.96
N LYS A 61 -9.40 -7.78 14.06
CA LYS A 61 -9.61 -7.11 15.34
C LYS A 61 -11.03 -7.44 15.78
N ASN A 62 -11.11 -8.51 16.55
CA ASN A 62 -12.26 -8.88 17.39
C ASN A 62 -12.66 -7.71 18.30
#